data_AF-A0A167T0K4-F1
#
_entry.id   AF-A0A167T0K4-F1
#
_cell.length_a   1.000
_cell.length_b   1.000
_cell.length_c   1.000
_cell.angle_alpha   90.00
_cell.angle_beta   90.00
_cell.angle_gamma   90.00
#
_symmetry.space_group_name_H-M   'P 1'
#
loop_
_entity.id
_entity.type
_entity.pdbx_description
1 polymer ?
#
loop_
_entity_poly.entity_id
_entity_poly.type
_entity_poly.pdbx_seq_one_letter_code
_entity_poly.pdbx_strand_id
1 'polypeptide(L)' 'ETAKRGFMDRYDAALAPWTKGRGIDWEVQITEDDRTLWNENGMNPPLPGTSAEELWRIQNKAVPYGSHKL' A
#
# COMPACT_ATOMS: atom_id res chain seq x y z
N GLU A 1 11.59 10.75 9.53
CA GLU A 1 12.74 10.33 8.70
C GLU A 1 13.10 8.85 8.89
N THR A 2 13.29 8.38 10.13
CA THR A 2 13.61 6.97 10.44
C THR A 2 12.65 5.95 9.83
N ALA A 3 11.34 6.23 9.85
CA ALA A 3 10.35 5.34 9.24
C ALA A 3 10.50 5.23 7.71
N LYS A 4 10.82 6.34 7.01
CA LYS A 4 11.05 6.35 5.56
C LYS A 4 12.31 5.55 5.20
N ARG A 5 13.40 5.67 5.97
CA ARG A 5 14.60 4.83 5.76
C ARG A 5 14.37 3.36 6.11
N GLY A 6 13.66 3.08 7.20
CA GLY A 6 13.29 1.70 7.55
C GLY A 6 12.41 1.02 6.49
N PHE A 7 11.57 1.78 5.76
CA PHE A 7 10.90 1.27 4.57
C PHE A 7 11.90 0.92 3.46
N MET A 8 12.85 1.83 3.15
CA MET A 8 13.85 1.60 2.10
C MET A 8 14.70 0.36 2.37
N ASP A 9 15.05 0.09 3.64
CA ASP A 9 15.81 -1.11 4.01
C ASP A 9 15.01 -2.39 3.72
N ARG A 10 13.70 -2.39 4.03
CA ARG A 10 12.82 -3.53 3.73
C ARG A 10 12.59 -3.70 2.23
N TYR A 11 12.40 -2.60 1.51
CA TYR A 11 12.27 -2.58 0.06
C TYR A 11 13.50 -3.19 -0.61
N ASP A 12 14.69 -2.71 -0.24
CA ASP A 12 15.96 -3.16 -0.81
C ASP A 12 16.19 -4.65 -0.52
N ALA A 13 15.90 -5.11 0.69
CA ALA A 13 15.98 -6.53 1.05
C ALA A 13 15.03 -7.41 0.22
N ALA A 14 13.79 -6.95 -0.02
CA ALA A 14 12.81 -7.69 -0.80
C ALA A 14 13.17 -7.78 -2.29
N LEU A 15 13.75 -6.71 -2.86
CA LEU A 15 14.08 -6.67 -4.29
C LEU A 15 15.47 -7.16 -4.64
N ALA A 16 16.42 -7.19 -3.69
CA ALA A 16 17.80 -7.60 -3.94
C ALA A 16 17.95 -8.93 -4.72
N PRO A 17 17.17 -9.99 -4.46
CA PRO A 17 17.28 -11.26 -5.22
C PRO A 17 16.91 -11.13 -6.71
N TRP A 18 16.24 -10.04 -7.09
CA TRP A 18 15.72 -9.79 -8.43
C TRP A 18 16.46 -8.67 -9.16
N THR A 19 17.16 -7.78 -8.44
CA THR A 19 17.92 -6.64 -8.99
C THR A 19 19.43 -6.80 -8.78
N LYS A 20 19.99 -6.13 -7.76
CA LYS A 20 21.43 -6.05 -7.48
C LYS A 20 22.08 -7.41 -7.27
N GLY A 21 21.35 -8.37 -6.68
CA GLY A 21 21.80 -9.75 -6.50
C GLY A 21 22.03 -10.49 -7.82
N ARG A 22 21.61 -9.91 -8.95
CA ARG A 22 21.83 -10.40 -10.32
C ARG A 22 22.75 -9.49 -11.13
N GLY A 23 23.39 -8.50 -10.51
CA GLY A 23 24.26 -7.53 -11.19
C GLY A 23 23.52 -6.51 -12.05
N ILE A 24 22.22 -6.29 -11.81
CA ILE A 24 21.42 -5.28 -12.51
C ILE A 24 21.56 -3.94 -11.80
N ASP A 25 21.92 -2.88 -12.53
CA ASP A 25 21.85 -1.50 -12.04
C ASP A 25 20.39 -1.07 -11.89
N TRP A 26 20.03 -0.44 -10.76
CA TRP A 26 18.63 -0.15 -10.45
C TRP A 26 18.44 1.20 -9.75
N GLU A 27 17.24 1.74 -9.87
CA GLU A 27 16.79 2.98 -9.26
C GLU A 27 15.38 2.81 -8.68
N VAL A 28 15.06 3.58 -7.65
CA VAL A 28 13.70 3.68 -7.10
C VAL A 28 13.43 5.08 -6.55
N GLN A 29 12.23 5.58 -6.79
CA GLN A 29 11.68 6.76 -6.14
C GLN A 29 10.28 6.42 -5.60
N ILE A 30 9.89 7.06 -4.50
CA ILE A 30 8.55 6.94 -3.91
C ILE A 30 7.94 8.33 -3.85
N THR A 31 6.72 8.45 -4.35
CA THR A 31 5.88 9.65 -4.23
C THR A 31 4.67 9.32 -3.35
N GLU A 32 4.17 10.34 -2.64
CA GLU A 32 2.96 10.23 -1.83
C GLU A 32 1.83 10.97 -2.58
N ASP A 33 0.72 10.30 -2.83
CA ASP A 33 -0.44 10.85 -3.54
C ASP A 33 -1.60 11.19 -2.57
N ASP A 34 -2.53 12.03 -3.02
CA ASP A 34 -3.71 12.39 -2.24
C ASP A 34 -4.70 11.21 -2.15
N ARG A 35 -4.84 10.68 -0.94
CA ARG A 35 -5.76 9.58 -0.63
C ARG A 35 -7.21 9.87 -1.00
N THR A 36 -7.66 11.13 -0.91
CA THR A 36 -9.08 11.48 -1.16
C THR A 36 -9.50 11.28 -2.60
N LEU A 37 -8.52 11.21 -3.52
CA LEU A 37 -8.73 10.97 -4.95
C LEU A 37 -8.66 9.47 -5.32
N TRP A 38 -8.25 8.60 -4.39
CA TRP A 38 -8.13 7.17 -4.63
C TRP A 38 -9.48 6.44 -4.42
N ASN A 39 -9.84 5.59 -5.37
CA ASN A 39 -11.03 4.75 -5.29
C ASN A 39 -10.72 3.31 -5.73
N GLU A 40 -11.31 2.34 -5.03
CA GLU A 40 -11.36 0.92 -5.39
C GLU A 40 -12.83 0.54 -5.59
N ASN A 41 -13.18 0.05 -6.77
CA ASN A 41 -14.58 -0.25 -7.16
C ASN A 41 -15.57 0.90 -6.87
N GLY A 42 -15.12 2.15 -7.07
CA GLY A 42 -15.92 3.36 -6.87
C GLY A 42 -16.08 3.79 -5.40
N MET A 43 -15.33 3.19 -4.47
CA MET A 43 -15.32 3.56 -3.06
C MET A 43 -13.93 4.04 -2.66
N ASN A 44 -13.85 5.10 -1.85
CA ASN A 44 -12.60 5.39 -1.16
C ASN A 44 -12.30 4.23 -0.20
N PRO A 45 -11.05 3.77 -0.04
CA PRO A 45 -10.78 2.69 0.91
C PRO A 45 -10.96 3.14 2.37
N PRO A 46 -11.29 2.22 3.30
CA PRO A 46 -11.38 2.54 4.73
C PRO A 46 -10.07 3.06 5.30
N LEU A 47 -10.14 3.95 6.30
CA LEU A 47 -8.96 4.45 6.99
C LEU A 47 -8.20 3.31 7.72
N PRO A 48 -6.88 3.44 7.87
CA PRO A 48 -6.08 2.46 8.62
C PRO A 48 -6.56 2.26 10.05
N GLY A 49 -6.55 1.01 10.52
CA GLY A 49 -6.94 0.62 11.87
C GLY A 49 -8.45 0.61 12.15
N THR A 50 -9.28 0.84 11.12
CA THR A 50 -10.74 0.78 11.29
C THR A 50 -11.28 -0.64 11.16
N SER A 51 -12.44 -0.91 11.76
CA SER A 51 -13.14 -2.20 11.57
C SER A 51 -13.52 -2.47 10.12
N ALA A 52 -13.70 -1.42 9.32
CA ALA A 52 -13.95 -1.54 7.88
C ALA A 52 -12.68 -1.97 7.11
N GLU A 53 -11.50 -1.47 7.47
CA GLU A 53 -10.23 -1.98 6.91
C GLU A 53 -10.04 -3.46 7.26
N GLU A 54 -10.30 -3.83 8.52
CA GLU A 54 -10.19 -5.23 8.95
C GLU A 54 -11.14 -6.15 8.17
N LEU A 55 -12.37 -5.69 7.90
CA LEU A 55 -13.32 -6.42 7.06
C LEU A 55 -12.79 -6.61 5.63
N TRP A 56 -12.23 -5.56 5.02
CA TRP A 56 -11.62 -5.62 3.69
C TRP A 56 -10.44 -6.59 3.67
N ARG A 57 -9.60 -6.56 4.71
CA ARG A 57 -8.44 -7.45 4.85
C ARG A 57 -8.86 -8.92 4.97
N ILE A 58 -9.84 -9.24 5.80
CA ILE A 58 -10.34 -10.62 5.98
C ILE A 58 -10.96 -11.15 4.68
N GLN A 59 -11.76 -10.31 4.00
CA GLN A 59 -12.43 -10.72 2.77
C GLN A 59 -11.55 -10.62 1.53
N ASN A 60 -10.39 -9.98 1.65
CA ASN A 60 -9.46 -9.69 0.56
C ASN A 60 -10.15 -9.04 -0.66
N LYS A 61 -11.06 -8.09 -0.41
CA LYS A 61 -11.80 -7.36 -1.46
C LYS A 61 -12.41 -6.06 -0.93
N ALA A 62 -12.60 -5.10 -1.83
CA ALA A 62 -13.35 -3.88 -1.56
C ALA A 62 -14.84 -4.20 -1.35
N VAL A 63 -15.33 -4.10 -0.11
CA VAL A 63 -16.74 -4.32 0.25
C VAL A 63 -17.43 -3.04 0.75
N PRO A 64 -18.75 -2.88 0.51
CA PRO A 64 -19.50 -1.72 0.98
C PRO A 64 -19.36 -1.47 2.50
N TYR A 65 -19.08 -0.22 2.86
CA TYR A 65 -18.97 0.25 4.24
C TYR A 65 -19.41 1.72 4.36
N GLY A 66 -19.72 2.19 5.57
CA GLY A 66 -20.14 3.58 5.78
C GLY A 66 -21.31 4.00 4.87
N SER A 67 -21.16 5.15 4.20
CA SER A 67 -22.12 5.70 3.23
C SER A 67 -22.23 4.92 1.91
N HIS A 68 -21.35 3.94 1.67
CA HIS A 68 -21.41 3.08 0.50
C HIS A 68 -22.32 1.85 0.69
N LYS A 69 -22.86 1.65 1.90
CA LYS A 69 -23.87 0.61 2.14
C LYS A 69 -25.20 1.05 1.52
N LEU A 70 -25.65 0.33 0.49
CA LEU A 70 -27.02 0.39 -0.01
C LEU A 70 -27.97 -0.34 0.94
#